data_AF-U2RIZ6-F1
#
_entry.id   AF-U2RIZ6-F1
#
_cell.length_a   1.000
_cell.length_b   1.000
_cell.length_c   1.000
_cell.angle_alpha   90.00
_cell.angle_beta   90.00
_cell.angle_gamma   90.00
#
_symmetry.space_group_name_H-M   'P 1'
#
loop_
_entity.id
_entity.type
_entity.pdbx_description
1 polymer ?
#
loop_
_entity_poly.entity_id
_entity_poly.type
_entity_poly.pdbx_seq_one_letter_code
_entity_poly.pdbx_strand_id
1 'polypeptide(L)'
;MKKIILLLGILAVMNMSAKSRSEMIREDLSKLGISQEIIVKTIELDREMTNVAAEPDMEKVGNVVLESEKLLKKNEKNFVLSENLINIYNAVGKSDAEKLNNLKRYEKYNPHEVSKLFFSNMYYSNKGDMESFDKNYEKLKEKYPDYLITRIAVTYVIGRDAIWNVMKNDEKAALATLNSIMKMCDDKVKTEESRISDEHAWAYKLTMGWFAISYYLNENRTQDAIDFYYKNFEGKNKPSEEILYYNRHQNWYIKSELAKANKNDFYNNKKVFEKNMDKIKMM
;
A
#
# COMPACT_ATOMS: atom_id res chain seq x y z
N MET A 1 33.42 11.17 -33.61
CA MET A 1 32.26 10.33 -33.99
C MET A 1 31.26 10.38 -32.85
N LYS A 2 30.14 11.06 -33.04
CA LYS A 2 29.17 11.37 -31.97
C LYS A 2 28.34 10.13 -31.64
N LYS A 3 28.22 9.85 -30.34
CA LYS A 3 27.45 8.74 -29.75
C LYS A 3 26.00 8.82 -30.23
N ILE A 4 25.54 7.79 -30.93
CA ILE A 4 24.12 7.50 -31.11
C ILE A 4 23.61 7.05 -29.74
N ILE A 5 23.18 8.01 -28.92
CA ILE A 5 22.36 7.71 -27.74
C ILE A 5 20.99 7.38 -28.33
N LEU A 6 20.68 6.09 -28.33
CA LEU A 6 19.42 5.54 -28.81
C LEU A 6 18.28 6.08 -27.94
N LEU A 7 17.73 7.22 -28.34
CA LEU A 7 16.41 7.71 -27.96
C LEU A 7 15.36 6.75 -28.55
N LEU A 8 15.16 5.60 -27.92
CA LEU A 8 13.87 4.90 -27.94
C LEU A 8 12.96 5.70 -26.99
N GLY A 9 12.33 6.80 -27.41
CA GLY A 9 11.18 6.76 -28.31
C GLY A 9 10.05 6.02 -27.61
N ILE A 10 9.43 6.60 -26.56
CA ILE A 10 8.19 7.39 -26.69
C ILE A 10 7.36 6.90 -27.89
N LEU A 11 6.81 5.69 -27.77
CA LEU A 11 5.65 5.19 -28.51
C LEU A 11 5.28 3.81 -27.92
N ALA A 12 4.97 3.80 -26.62
CA ALA A 12 4.15 2.73 -26.08
C ALA A 12 2.70 3.18 -26.30
N VAL A 13 2.01 2.45 -27.17
CA VAL A 13 0.55 2.38 -27.31
C VAL A 13 -0.13 2.72 -25.98
N MET A 14 -1.18 3.53 -26.00
CA MET A 14 -2.15 3.65 -24.91
C MET A 14 -2.84 2.28 -24.71
N ASN A 15 -2.08 1.29 -24.27
CA ASN A 15 -2.62 0.13 -23.62
C ASN A 15 -3.09 0.66 -22.26
N MET A 16 -4.38 0.49 -22.00
CA MET A 16 -4.99 0.70 -20.70
C MET A 16 -4.50 -0.35 -19.66
N SER A 17 -3.22 -0.74 -19.72
CA SER A 17 -2.54 -1.45 -18.66
C SER A 17 -2.14 -0.41 -17.60
N ALA A 18 -2.62 -0.58 -16.37
CA ALA A 18 -2.18 0.28 -15.27
C ALA A 18 -0.66 0.20 -15.10
N LYS A 19 -0.07 1.31 -14.66
CA LYS A 19 1.38 1.43 -14.53
C LYS A 19 1.85 0.68 -13.30
N SER A 20 2.88 -0.14 -13.48
CA SER A 20 3.69 -0.63 -12.37
C SER A 20 4.30 0.53 -11.59
N ARG A 21 4.63 0.29 -10.33
CA ARG A 21 5.28 1.27 -9.46
C ARG A 21 6.58 1.76 -10.09
N SER A 22 7.32 0.83 -10.71
CA SER A 22 8.58 1.15 -11.40
C SER A 22 8.39 2.12 -12.58
N GLU A 23 7.32 1.94 -13.38
CA GLU A 23 7.01 2.84 -14.50
C GLU A 23 6.59 4.22 -14.01
N MET A 24 5.75 4.29 -12.98
CA MET A 24 5.35 5.56 -12.37
C MET A 24 6.56 6.33 -11.82
N ILE A 25 7.46 5.65 -11.09
CA ILE A 25 8.70 6.25 -10.58
C ILE A 25 9.56 6.78 -11.72
N ARG A 26 9.78 5.97 -12.78
CA ARG A 26 10.56 6.42 -13.95
C ARG A 26 9.94 7.65 -14.59
N GLU A 27 8.64 7.61 -14.85
CA GLU A 27 7.93 8.72 -15.51
C GLU A 27 8.04 10.01 -14.70
N ASP A 28 7.67 9.96 -13.41
CA ASP A 28 7.58 11.15 -12.59
C ASP A 28 8.96 11.74 -12.26
N LEU A 29 9.94 10.90 -11.94
CA LEU A 29 11.30 11.38 -11.62
C LEU A 29 12.05 11.85 -12.88
N SER A 30 11.82 11.25 -14.04
CA SER A 30 12.41 11.72 -15.30
C SER A 30 11.92 13.12 -15.67
N LYS A 31 10.63 13.42 -15.45
CA LYS A 31 10.06 14.78 -15.65
C LYS A 31 10.70 15.83 -14.74
N LEU A 32 11.24 15.43 -13.59
CA LEU A 32 11.98 16.31 -12.67
C LEU A 32 13.47 16.46 -13.03
N GLY A 33 13.92 15.83 -14.12
CA GLY A 33 15.30 15.87 -14.58
C GLY A 33 16.26 15.05 -13.73
N ILE A 34 15.76 14.02 -13.02
CA ILE A 34 16.60 13.11 -12.23
C ILE A 34 17.30 12.13 -13.16
N SER A 35 18.58 11.83 -12.89
CA SER A 35 19.37 10.92 -13.72
C SER A 35 18.85 9.48 -13.63
N GLN A 36 19.01 8.72 -14.72
CA GLN A 36 18.55 7.34 -14.79
C GLN A 36 19.21 6.44 -13.73
N GLU A 37 20.47 6.73 -13.37
CA GLU A 37 21.18 6.03 -12.29
C GLU A 37 20.45 6.18 -10.94
N ILE A 38 20.07 7.41 -10.58
CA ILE A 38 19.31 7.67 -9.34
C ILE A 38 17.93 7.03 -9.42
N ILE A 39 17.26 7.09 -10.57
CA ILE A 39 15.93 6.48 -10.77
C ILE A 39 15.99 4.96 -10.58
N VAL A 40 16.97 4.28 -11.18
CA VAL A 40 17.14 2.82 -11.04
C VAL A 40 17.36 2.46 -9.58
N LYS A 41 18.26 3.16 -8.88
CA LYS A 41 18.50 2.90 -7.44
C LYS A 41 17.28 3.23 -6.58
N THR A 42 16.47 4.21 -6.97
CA THR A 42 15.21 4.53 -6.28
C THR A 42 14.21 3.39 -6.39
N ILE A 43 14.07 2.78 -7.57
CA ILE A 43 13.18 1.63 -7.79
C ILE A 43 13.63 0.42 -6.98
N GLU A 44 14.95 0.19 -6.91
CA GLU A 44 15.52 -0.88 -6.07
C GLU A 44 15.16 -0.66 -4.59
N LEU A 45 15.41 0.55 -4.06
CA LEU A 45 15.09 0.88 -2.67
C LEU A 45 13.58 0.86 -2.38
N ASP A 46 12.75 1.33 -3.31
CA ASP A 46 11.28 1.31 -3.20
C ASP A 46 10.75 -0.12 -3.04
N ARG A 47 11.28 -1.08 -3.82
CA ARG A 47 10.94 -2.51 -3.71
C ARG A 47 11.38 -3.16 -2.41
N GLU A 48 12.47 -2.68 -1.81
CA GLU A 48 12.95 -3.18 -0.51
C GLU A 48 12.24 -2.50 0.68
N MET A 49 11.67 -1.31 0.48
CA MET A 49 10.92 -0.56 1.52
C MET A 49 9.44 -0.97 1.65
N THR A 50 9.00 -2.02 0.97
CA THR A 50 7.59 -2.43 0.95
C THR A 50 7.16 -3.10 2.26
N ASN A 51 6.22 -2.46 2.96
CA ASN A 51 5.60 -2.93 4.21
C ASN A 51 6.61 -3.35 5.30
N VAL A 52 7.57 -2.47 5.56
CA VAL A 52 8.68 -2.64 6.52
C VAL A 52 8.23 -3.00 7.93
N ALA A 53 7.03 -2.60 8.35
CA ALA A 53 6.46 -2.99 9.64
C ALA A 53 6.28 -4.51 9.80
N ALA A 54 6.25 -5.26 8.69
CA ALA A 54 6.17 -6.72 8.65
C ALA A 54 7.50 -7.38 8.19
N GLU A 55 8.58 -6.61 8.01
CA GLU A 55 9.93 -7.14 7.77
C GLU A 55 10.55 -7.56 9.12
N PRO A 56 10.84 -8.86 9.34
CA PRO A 56 11.47 -9.32 10.58
C PRO A 56 12.92 -8.84 10.77
N ASP A 57 13.65 -8.53 9.70
CA ASP A 57 15.05 -8.09 9.77
C ASP A 57 15.18 -6.57 9.86
N MET A 58 15.17 -6.04 11.08
CA MET A 58 15.28 -4.60 11.32
C MET A 58 16.66 -4.00 10.98
N GLU A 59 17.71 -4.82 10.85
CA GLU A 59 19.02 -4.33 10.38
C GLU A 59 18.94 -4.02 8.88
N LYS A 60 18.34 -4.93 8.11
CA LYS A 60 18.04 -4.71 6.69
C LYS A 60 17.20 -3.45 6.49
N VAL A 61 16.18 -3.26 7.31
CA VAL A 61 15.37 -2.03 7.34
C VAL A 61 16.22 -0.78 7.55
N GLY A 62 17.09 -0.79 8.56
CA GLY A 62 17.99 0.32 8.86
C GLY A 62 18.92 0.66 7.70
N ASN A 63 19.49 -0.35 7.03
CA ASN A 63 20.36 -0.17 5.87
C ASN A 63 19.63 0.49 4.69
N VAL A 64 18.41 0.03 4.39
CA VAL A 64 17.58 0.59 3.31
C VAL A 64 17.19 2.04 3.61
N VAL A 65 16.88 2.38 4.86
CA VAL A 65 16.67 3.78 5.31
C VAL A 65 17.91 4.63 5.08
N LEU A 66 19.07 4.17 5.54
CA LEU A 66 20.33 4.90 5.41
C LEU A 66 20.72 5.14 3.95
N GLU A 67 20.55 4.15 3.08
CA GLU A 67 20.79 4.31 1.64
C GLU A 67 19.83 5.31 1.01
N SER A 68 18.55 5.27 1.39
CA SER A 68 17.54 6.20 0.90
C SER A 68 17.82 7.64 1.35
N GLU A 69 18.20 7.85 2.60
CA GLU A 69 18.62 9.16 3.12
C GLU A 69 19.86 9.69 2.38
N LYS A 70 20.86 8.82 2.12
CA LYS A 70 22.07 9.20 1.37
C LYS A 70 21.73 9.59 -0.07
N LEU A 71 20.86 8.83 -0.74
CA LEU A 71 20.45 9.12 -2.11
C LEU A 71 19.60 10.39 -2.20
N LEU A 72 18.70 10.61 -1.23
CA LEU A 72 17.88 11.81 -1.13
C LEU A 72 18.72 13.07 -0.86
N LYS A 73 19.81 12.98 -0.09
CA LYS A 73 20.78 14.09 0.07
C LYS A 73 21.48 14.46 -1.24
N LYS A 74 21.71 13.50 -2.14
CA LYS A 74 22.29 13.75 -3.47
C LYS A 74 21.28 14.37 -4.44
N ASN A 75 19.99 14.07 -4.27
CA ASN A 75 18.93 14.61 -5.11
C ASN A 75 17.64 14.82 -4.31
N GLU A 76 17.48 16.03 -3.78
CA GLU A 76 16.31 16.36 -2.95
C GLU A 76 14.98 16.37 -3.72
N LYS A 77 15.02 16.42 -5.07
CA LYS A 77 13.80 16.37 -5.90
C LYS A 77 13.17 14.98 -5.93
N ASN A 78 13.86 13.97 -5.40
CA ASN A 78 13.38 12.61 -5.33
C ASN A 78 12.27 12.45 -4.28
N PHE A 79 11.06 12.85 -4.66
CA PHE A 79 9.90 12.78 -3.78
C PHE A 79 9.49 11.34 -3.47
N VAL A 80 9.81 10.36 -4.32
CA VAL A 80 9.54 8.94 -4.07
C VAL A 80 10.31 8.43 -2.84
N LEU A 81 11.58 8.81 -2.70
CA LEU A 81 12.31 8.48 -1.46
C LEU A 81 11.72 9.20 -0.25
N SER A 82 11.22 10.44 -0.43
CA SER A 82 10.54 11.15 0.67
C SER A 82 9.25 10.44 1.08
N GLU A 83 8.46 9.96 0.11
CA GLU A 83 7.27 9.12 0.30
C GLU A 83 7.60 7.88 1.14
N ASN A 84 8.62 7.13 0.73
CA ASN A 84 8.99 5.88 1.38
C ASN A 84 9.53 6.12 2.80
N LEU A 85 10.30 7.20 3.00
CA LEU A 85 10.79 7.59 4.32
C LEU A 85 9.65 8.02 5.26
N ILE A 86 8.61 8.71 4.76
CA ILE A 86 7.42 9.05 5.58
C ILE A 86 6.76 7.78 6.12
N ASN A 87 6.62 6.74 5.28
CA ASN A 87 6.00 5.48 5.66
C ASN A 87 6.82 4.72 6.71
N ILE A 88 8.13 4.68 6.56
CA ILE A 88 9.02 3.85 7.40
C ILE A 88 9.39 4.51 8.73
N TYR A 89 9.43 5.85 8.77
CA TYR A 89 9.90 6.61 9.93
C TYR A 89 9.04 6.40 11.18
N ASN A 90 7.77 6.05 11.02
CA ASN A 90 6.94 5.62 12.15
C ASN A 90 7.41 4.29 12.73
N ALA A 91 7.75 3.31 11.88
CA ALA A 91 8.20 1.99 12.32
C ALA A 91 9.59 2.02 12.98
N VAL A 92 10.49 2.89 12.50
CA VAL A 92 11.87 3.02 13.04
C VAL A 92 12.02 4.12 14.09
N GLY A 93 10.92 4.72 14.57
CA GLY A 93 10.94 5.67 15.68
C GLY A 93 11.67 6.99 15.42
N LYS A 94 11.70 7.49 14.18
CA LYS A 94 12.28 8.81 13.88
C LYS A 94 11.47 9.95 14.50
N SER A 95 12.13 11.10 14.69
CA SER A 95 11.49 12.29 15.25
C SER A 95 10.42 12.87 14.33
N ASP A 96 9.43 13.57 14.90
CA ASP A 96 8.40 14.24 14.11
C ASP A 96 8.96 15.36 13.21
N ALA A 97 10.09 15.96 13.59
CA ALA A 97 10.81 16.91 12.76
C ALA A 97 11.34 16.26 11.47
N GLU A 98 11.92 15.06 11.57
CA GLU A 98 12.39 14.30 10.41
C GLU A 98 11.22 13.87 9.50
N LYS A 99 10.10 13.44 10.09
CA LYS A 99 8.88 13.10 9.34
C LYS A 99 8.33 14.32 8.60
N LEU A 100 8.19 15.46 9.29
CA LEU A 100 7.71 16.70 8.71
C LEU A 100 8.62 17.23 7.59
N ASN A 101 9.93 17.09 7.74
CA ASN A 101 10.89 17.50 6.71
C ASN A 101 10.71 16.68 5.43
N ASN A 102 10.45 15.37 5.53
CA ASN A 102 10.15 14.56 4.36
C ASN A 102 8.77 14.89 3.77
N LEU A 103 7.75 15.14 4.60
CA LEU A 103 6.44 15.58 4.09
C LEU A 103 6.55 16.88 3.29
N LYS A 104 7.25 17.91 3.83
CA LYS A 104 7.46 19.18 3.12
C LYS A 104 8.22 18.99 1.80
N ARG A 105 9.22 18.12 1.78
CA ARG A 105 9.98 17.80 0.55
C ARG A 105 9.11 17.09 -0.47
N TYR A 106 8.32 16.11 -0.02
CA TYR A 106 7.34 15.41 -0.84
C TYR A 106 6.33 16.38 -1.44
N GLU A 107 5.74 17.27 -0.64
CA GLU A 107 4.77 18.28 -1.12
C GLU A 107 5.37 19.28 -2.11
N LYS A 108 6.65 19.66 -1.91
CA LYS A 108 7.37 20.57 -2.78
C LYS A 108 7.62 19.99 -4.18
N TYR A 109 7.95 18.71 -4.26
CA TYR A 109 8.43 18.09 -5.51
C TYR A 109 7.42 17.13 -6.17
N ASN A 110 6.43 16.63 -5.44
CA ASN A 110 5.38 15.82 -6.03
C ASN A 110 4.40 16.72 -6.84
N PRO A 111 4.27 16.48 -8.16
CA PRO A 111 3.37 17.28 -9.00
C PRO A 111 1.88 16.97 -8.76
N HIS A 112 1.55 15.85 -8.10
CA HIS A 112 0.19 15.35 -7.99
C HIS A 112 -0.49 15.86 -6.71
N GLU A 113 -1.46 16.77 -6.85
CA GLU A 113 -2.19 17.34 -5.70
C GLU A 113 -2.89 16.26 -4.87
N VAL A 114 -3.56 15.30 -5.52
CA VAL A 114 -4.31 14.25 -4.82
C VAL A 114 -3.41 13.41 -3.92
N SER A 115 -2.21 13.05 -4.38
CA SER A 115 -1.22 12.29 -3.59
C SER A 115 -0.65 13.13 -2.45
N LYS A 116 -0.50 14.46 -2.63
CA LYS A 116 -0.10 15.38 -1.55
C LYS A 116 -1.13 15.44 -0.44
N LEU A 117 -2.39 15.65 -0.78
CA LEU A 117 -3.48 15.70 0.19
C LEU A 117 -3.59 14.39 0.98
N PHE A 118 -3.45 13.24 0.30
CA PHE A 118 -3.50 11.93 0.95
C PHE A 118 -2.35 11.71 1.94
N PHE A 119 -1.11 11.97 1.55
CA PHE A 119 0.03 11.79 2.46
C PHE A 119 0.03 12.80 3.61
N SER A 120 -0.44 14.02 3.37
CA SER A 120 -0.65 15.02 4.42
C SER A 120 -1.69 14.53 5.44
N ASN A 121 -2.82 13.96 4.97
CA ASN A 121 -3.80 13.31 5.84
C ASN A 121 -3.18 12.19 6.68
N MET A 122 -2.44 11.27 6.05
CA MET A 122 -1.80 10.17 6.77
C MET A 122 -0.82 10.68 7.84
N TYR A 123 -0.06 11.74 7.56
CA TYR A 123 0.84 12.37 8.54
C TYR A 123 0.07 12.93 9.75
N TYR A 124 -0.98 13.72 9.52
CA TYR A 124 -1.76 14.33 10.62
C TYR A 124 -2.54 13.30 11.43
N SER A 125 -3.08 12.27 10.78
CA SER A 125 -3.72 11.13 11.45
C SER A 125 -2.73 10.43 12.39
N ASN A 126 -1.51 10.12 11.92
CA ASN A 126 -0.47 9.50 12.75
C ASN A 126 -0.01 10.38 13.92
N LYS A 127 -0.13 11.71 13.80
CA LYS A 127 0.18 12.68 14.86
C LYS A 127 -0.98 12.86 15.86
N GLY A 128 -2.19 12.40 15.54
CA GLY A 128 -3.41 12.67 16.31
C GLY A 128 -3.97 14.08 16.11
N ASP A 129 -3.55 14.79 15.05
CA ASP A 129 -4.00 16.15 14.72
C ASP A 129 -5.25 16.07 13.82
N MET A 130 -6.40 15.82 14.44
CA MET A 130 -7.65 15.57 13.73
C MET A 130 -8.21 16.80 13.02
N GLU A 131 -7.94 18.02 13.52
CA GLU A 131 -8.36 19.26 12.86
C GLU A 131 -7.69 19.41 11.49
N SER A 132 -6.37 19.22 11.43
CA SER A 132 -5.61 19.29 10.19
C SER A 132 -5.98 18.17 9.23
N PHE A 133 -6.23 16.98 9.78
CA PHE A 133 -6.72 15.83 9.04
C PHE A 133 -8.09 16.11 8.40
N ASP A 134 -9.10 16.51 9.18
CA ASP A 134 -10.45 16.75 8.68
C ASP A 134 -10.46 17.81 7.58
N LYS A 135 -9.69 18.90 7.76
CA LYS A 135 -9.53 19.94 6.74
C LYS A 135 -8.99 19.41 5.41
N ASN A 136 -8.02 18.52 5.45
CA ASN A 136 -7.44 17.93 4.24
C ASN A 136 -8.37 16.86 3.63
N TYR A 137 -9.08 16.11 4.47
CA TYR A 137 -10.06 15.13 4.04
C TYR A 137 -11.28 15.79 3.36
N GLU A 138 -11.79 16.91 3.85
CA GLU A 138 -12.84 17.68 3.17
C GLU A 138 -12.41 18.09 1.75
N LYS A 139 -11.18 18.55 1.57
CA LYS A 139 -10.65 18.89 0.24
C LYS A 139 -10.57 17.67 -0.68
N LEU A 140 -10.20 16.50 -0.17
CA LEU A 140 -10.21 15.26 -0.95
C LEU A 140 -11.62 14.91 -1.40
N LYS A 141 -12.61 15.01 -0.50
CA LYS A 141 -14.01 14.74 -0.83
C LYS A 141 -14.58 15.72 -1.85
N GLU A 142 -14.27 17.01 -1.71
CA GLU A 142 -14.77 18.05 -2.61
C GLU A 142 -14.18 17.92 -4.02
N LYS A 143 -12.86 17.76 -4.12
CA LYS A 143 -12.16 17.77 -5.42
C LYS A 143 -12.09 16.40 -6.09
N TYR A 144 -12.04 15.33 -5.30
CA TYR A 144 -11.75 13.97 -5.78
C TYR A 144 -12.76 12.95 -5.21
N PRO A 145 -14.08 13.21 -5.30
CA PRO A 145 -15.09 12.39 -4.61
C PRO A 145 -15.09 10.93 -5.06
N ASP A 146 -14.77 10.63 -6.31
CA ASP A 146 -14.87 9.27 -6.88
C ASP A 146 -13.52 8.55 -7.04
N TYR A 147 -12.48 9.11 -6.43
CA TYR A 147 -11.13 8.56 -6.51
C TYR A 147 -10.96 7.47 -5.45
N LEU A 148 -10.25 6.40 -5.82
CA LEU A 148 -9.88 5.31 -4.92
C LEU A 148 -9.16 5.83 -3.67
N ILE A 149 -8.25 6.79 -3.84
CA ILE A 149 -7.49 7.37 -2.72
C ILE A 149 -8.37 8.12 -1.71
N THR A 150 -9.46 8.75 -2.15
CA THR A 150 -10.44 9.38 -1.27
C THR A 150 -11.22 8.33 -0.49
N ARG A 151 -11.60 7.22 -1.14
CA ARG A 151 -12.27 6.08 -0.49
C ARG A 151 -11.36 5.37 0.52
N ILE A 152 -10.08 5.24 0.21
CA ILE A 152 -9.06 4.72 1.13
C ILE A 152 -8.85 5.68 2.30
N ALA A 153 -8.77 7.00 2.06
CA ALA A 153 -8.62 7.99 3.14
C ALA A 153 -9.72 7.87 4.19
N VAL A 154 -10.97 7.59 3.77
CA VAL A 154 -12.08 7.29 4.69
C VAL A 154 -11.71 6.19 5.68
N THR A 155 -11.00 5.14 5.25
CA THR A 155 -10.59 4.04 6.14
C THR A 155 -9.53 4.45 7.18
N TYR A 156 -8.86 5.59 6.98
CA TYR A 156 -7.97 6.20 7.97
C TYR A 156 -8.71 7.22 8.86
N VAL A 157 -9.76 7.90 8.35
CA VAL A 157 -10.72 8.70 9.16
C VAL A 157 -11.39 7.77 10.17
N ILE A 158 -11.72 6.57 9.69
CA ILE A 158 -12.28 5.46 10.42
C ILE A 158 -11.11 4.69 11.05
N GLY A 159 -10.37 5.33 11.96
CA GLY A 159 -9.43 4.64 12.82
C GLY A 159 -10.11 3.37 13.37
N ARG A 160 -9.42 2.22 13.29
CA ARG A 160 -9.88 0.84 13.60
C ARG A 160 -11.22 0.70 14.33
N ASP A 161 -11.41 1.44 15.40
CA ASP A 161 -12.64 1.57 16.19
C ASP A 161 -13.89 1.82 15.35
N ALA A 162 -13.91 2.72 14.37
CA ALA A 162 -15.13 2.98 13.62
C ALA A 162 -15.47 1.87 12.61
N ILE A 163 -14.51 1.26 11.91
CA ILE A 163 -14.82 0.16 10.96
C ILE A 163 -15.19 -1.08 11.76
N TRP A 164 -14.51 -1.32 12.88
CA TRP A 164 -14.80 -2.43 13.77
C TRP A 164 -16.16 -2.26 14.47
N ASN A 165 -16.49 -1.05 14.95
CA ASN A 165 -17.81 -0.75 15.51
C ASN A 165 -18.92 -0.87 14.46
N VAL A 166 -18.69 -0.40 13.22
CA VAL A 166 -19.66 -0.58 12.13
C VAL A 166 -19.78 -2.06 11.77
N MET A 167 -18.69 -2.82 11.68
CA MET A 167 -18.75 -4.27 11.45
C MET A 167 -19.52 -4.99 12.57
N LYS A 168 -19.37 -4.57 13.83
CA LYS A 168 -20.09 -5.14 14.98
C LYS A 168 -21.59 -4.79 14.95
N ASN A 169 -21.95 -3.60 14.48
CA ASN A 169 -23.34 -3.12 14.47
C ASN A 169 -24.10 -3.51 13.19
N ASP A 170 -23.42 -3.48 12.03
CA ASP A 170 -23.93 -3.82 10.70
C ASP A 170 -22.81 -4.39 9.82
N GLU A 171 -22.49 -5.66 10.07
CA GLU A 171 -21.48 -6.43 9.31
C GLU A 171 -21.71 -6.34 7.80
N LYS A 172 -22.98 -6.41 7.35
CA LYS A 172 -23.32 -6.43 5.93
C LYS A 172 -22.96 -5.13 5.25
N ALA A 173 -23.30 -3.98 5.86
CA ALA A 173 -22.96 -2.67 5.30
C ALA A 173 -21.45 -2.41 5.30
N ALA A 174 -20.75 -2.82 6.36
CA ALA A 174 -19.31 -2.67 6.43
C ALA A 174 -18.58 -3.54 5.40
N LEU A 175 -18.96 -4.82 5.26
CA LEU A 175 -18.42 -5.70 4.22
C LEU A 175 -18.75 -5.17 2.82
N ALA A 176 -19.93 -4.62 2.57
CA ALA A 176 -20.27 -4.00 1.30
C ALA A 176 -19.32 -2.82 0.98
N THR A 177 -18.99 -2.01 1.98
CA THR A 177 -18.04 -0.90 1.86
C THR A 177 -16.63 -1.39 1.54
N LEU A 178 -16.09 -2.35 2.31
CA LEU A 178 -14.78 -2.94 2.04
C LEU A 178 -14.70 -3.58 0.65
N ASN A 179 -15.73 -4.33 0.25
CA ASN A 179 -15.81 -4.94 -1.08
C ASN A 179 -15.87 -3.90 -2.19
N SER A 180 -16.54 -2.76 -1.98
CA SER A 180 -16.57 -1.66 -2.95
C SER A 180 -15.18 -1.08 -3.18
N ILE A 181 -14.42 -0.83 -2.11
CA ILE A 181 -13.04 -0.33 -2.20
C ILE A 181 -12.14 -1.36 -2.87
N MET A 182 -12.22 -2.64 -2.50
CA MET A 182 -11.44 -3.71 -3.14
C MET A 182 -11.72 -3.82 -4.64
N LYS A 183 -12.96 -3.62 -5.08
CA LYS A 183 -13.31 -3.57 -6.52
C LYS A 183 -12.68 -2.36 -7.20
N MET A 184 -12.63 -1.20 -6.54
CA MET A 184 -11.93 -0.03 -7.08
C MET A 184 -10.41 -0.26 -7.20
N CYS A 185 -9.80 -1.07 -6.32
CA CYS A 185 -8.41 -1.49 -6.48
C CYS A 185 -8.17 -2.38 -7.72
N ASP A 186 -9.20 -3.12 -8.16
CA ASP A 186 -9.14 -3.94 -9.37
C ASP A 186 -9.46 -3.11 -10.64
N ASP A 187 -10.03 -1.91 -10.49
CA ASP A 187 -10.40 -1.01 -11.59
C ASP A 187 -9.24 -0.10 -11.98
N LYS A 188 -8.71 -0.34 -13.19
CA LYS A 188 -7.53 0.33 -13.74
C LYS A 188 -7.74 1.83 -13.98
N VAL A 189 -8.99 2.26 -14.25
CA VAL A 189 -9.30 3.69 -14.38
C VAL A 189 -9.21 4.34 -13.00
N LYS A 190 -9.75 3.69 -11.98
CA LYS A 190 -9.72 4.20 -10.61
C LYS A 190 -8.32 4.26 -10.01
N THR A 191 -7.46 3.29 -10.33
CA THR A 191 -6.06 3.32 -9.88
C THR A 191 -5.27 4.43 -10.56
N GLU A 192 -5.39 4.61 -11.89
CA GLU A 192 -4.66 5.67 -12.62
C GLU A 192 -5.14 7.08 -12.23
N GLU A 193 -6.47 7.31 -12.13
CA GLU A 193 -7.06 8.58 -11.65
C GLU A 193 -6.46 8.95 -10.29
N SER A 194 -6.32 7.95 -9.41
CA SER A 194 -5.82 8.12 -8.05
C SER A 194 -4.29 8.12 -7.95
N ARG A 195 -3.57 7.95 -9.06
CA ARG A 195 -2.10 7.80 -9.09
C ARG A 195 -1.61 6.69 -8.15
N ILE A 196 -2.32 5.57 -8.16
CA ILE A 196 -1.99 4.36 -7.40
C ILE A 196 -1.49 3.31 -8.40
N SER A 197 -0.30 2.76 -8.17
CA SER A 197 0.25 1.68 -8.99
C SER A 197 -0.46 0.36 -8.71
N ASP A 198 -0.27 -0.64 -9.57
CA ASP A 198 -0.85 -1.98 -9.37
C ASP A 198 -0.41 -2.64 -8.05
N GLU A 199 0.86 -2.45 -7.68
CA GLU A 199 1.41 -2.96 -6.43
C GLU A 199 0.80 -2.28 -5.21
N HIS A 200 0.61 -0.96 -5.26
CA HIS A 200 -0.06 -0.21 -4.20
C HIS A 200 -1.56 -0.51 -4.15
N ALA A 201 -2.23 -0.66 -5.29
CA ALA A 201 -3.64 -1.04 -5.34
C ALA A 201 -3.86 -2.40 -4.68
N TRP A 202 -2.96 -3.36 -4.96
CA TRP A 202 -2.97 -4.66 -4.28
C TRP A 202 -2.71 -4.55 -2.78
N ALA A 203 -1.75 -3.72 -2.35
CA ALA A 203 -1.49 -3.45 -0.94
C ALA A 203 -2.74 -2.93 -0.21
N TYR A 204 -3.44 -1.95 -0.81
CA TYR A 204 -4.69 -1.43 -0.26
C TYR A 204 -5.80 -2.48 -0.25
N LYS A 205 -5.89 -3.32 -1.29
CA LYS A 205 -6.84 -4.43 -1.33
C LYS A 205 -6.59 -5.43 -0.20
N LEU A 206 -5.33 -5.78 0.07
CA LEU A 206 -4.94 -6.62 1.20
C LEU A 206 -5.32 -5.96 2.53
N THR A 207 -5.11 -4.65 2.69
CA THR A 207 -5.52 -3.91 3.90
C THR A 207 -7.03 -3.97 4.13
N MET A 208 -7.84 -3.77 3.08
CA MET A 208 -9.30 -3.90 3.19
C MET A 208 -9.71 -5.33 3.55
N GLY A 209 -9.07 -6.33 2.94
CA GLY A 209 -9.30 -7.72 3.26
C GLY A 209 -8.91 -8.06 4.70
N TRP A 210 -7.82 -7.48 5.20
CA TRP A 210 -7.39 -7.68 6.58
C TRP A 210 -8.42 -7.17 7.59
N PHE A 211 -9.11 -6.05 7.34
CA PHE A 211 -10.19 -5.60 8.21
C PHE A 211 -11.34 -6.62 8.30
N ALA A 212 -11.74 -7.22 7.17
CA ALA A 212 -12.77 -8.27 7.17
C ALA A 212 -12.27 -9.56 7.86
N ILE A 213 -11.06 -10.01 7.53
CA ILE A 213 -10.44 -11.20 8.09
C ILE A 213 -10.29 -11.07 9.61
N SER A 214 -9.70 -9.97 10.09
CA SER A 214 -9.49 -9.74 11.52
C SER A 214 -10.80 -9.67 12.30
N TYR A 215 -11.85 -9.10 11.72
CA TYR A 215 -13.20 -9.16 12.32
C TYR A 215 -13.68 -10.61 12.48
N TYR A 216 -13.64 -11.43 11.42
CA TYR A 216 -14.06 -12.83 11.51
C TYR A 216 -13.23 -13.62 12.53
N LEU A 217 -11.91 -13.41 12.57
CA LEU A 217 -11.06 -14.07 13.55
C LEU A 217 -11.41 -13.67 14.99
N ASN A 218 -11.68 -12.40 15.24
CA ASN A 218 -12.11 -11.90 16.56
C ASN A 218 -13.46 -12.48 17.01
N GLU A 219 -14.36 -12.75 16.07
CA GLU A 219 -15.65 -13.41 16.32
C GLU A 219 -15.55 -14.95 16.32
N ASN A 220 -14.33 -15.52 16.32
CA ASN A 220 -14.05 -16.96 16.25
C ASN A 220 -14.61 -17.66 15.00
N ARG A 221 -14.79 -16.93 13.90
CA ARG A 221 -15.30 -17.40 12.60
C ARG A 221 -14.16 -17.73 11.63
N THR A 222 -13.29 -18.65 12.04
CA THR A 222 -12.07 -19.02 11.29
C THR A 222 -12.35 -19.44 9.84
N GLN A 223 -13.38 -20.25 9.59
CA GLN A 223 -13.70 -20.70 8.23
C GLN A 223 -14.12 -19.53 7.32
N ASP A 224 -14.90 -18.58 7.83
CA ASP A 224 -15.32 -17.39 7.08
C ASP A 224 -14.11 -16.53 6.70
N ALA A 225 -13.16 -16.37 7.62
CA ALA A 225 -11.90 -15.67 7.35
C ALA A 225 -11.09 -16.32 6.22
N ILE A 226 -10.97 -17.64 6.23
CA ILE A 226 -10.21 -18.42 5.23
C ILE A 226 -10.92 -18.40 3.88
N ASP A 227 -12.24 -18.56 3.86
CA ASP A 227 -13.03 -18.54 2.63
C ASP A 227 -13.03 -17.13 2.01
N PHE A 228 -13.13 -16.09 2.83
CA PHE A 228 -13.00 -14.71 2.39
C PHE A 228 -11.62 -14.46 1.78
N TYR A 229 -10.55 -14.90 2.44
CA TYR A 229 -9.19 -14.74 1.92
C TYR A 229 -9.03 -15.43 0.56
N TYR A 230 -9.37 -16.72 0.48
CA TYR A 230 -9.22 -17.51 -0.73
C TYR A 230 -10.01 -16.91 -1.90
N LYS A 231 -11.27 -16.51 -1.64
CA LYS A 231 -12.14 -15.92 -2.66
C LYS A 231 -11.56 -14.64 -3.24
N ASN A 232 -10.88 -13.80 -2.45
CA ASN A 232 -10.46 -12.47 -2.88
C ASN A 232 -8.99 -12.38 -3.31
N PHE A 233 -8.13 -13.28 -2.82
CA PHE A 233 -6.67 -13.14 -2.95
C PHE A 233 -5.94 -14.33 -3.59
N GLU A 234 -6.63 -15.47 -3.76
CA GLU A 234 -6.06 -16.69 -4.33
C GLU A 234 -6.81 -17.13 -5.60
N GLY A 235 -6.33 -18.22 -6.22
CA GLY A 235 -6.91 -18.76 -7.44
C GLY A 235 -6.87 -17.73 -8.58
N LYS A 236 -8.02 -17.48 -9.21
CA LYS A 236 -8.15 -16.53 -10.33
C LYS A 236 -7.93 -15.05 -9.96
N ASN A 237 -7.94 -14.74 -8.66
CA ASN A 237 -7.77 -13.38 -8.15
C ASN A 237 -6.35 -13.12 -7.63
N LYS A 238 -5.46 -14.12 -7.77
CA LYS A 238 -4.04 -13.99 -7.44
C LYS A 238 -3.35 -13.10 -8.50
N PRO A 239 -2.56 -12.08 -8.09
CA PRO A 239 -1.91 -11.17 -9.03
C PRO A 239 -0.61 -11.79 -9.58
N SER A 240 0.10 -11.03 -10.40
CA SER A 240 1.40 -11.43 -10.94
C SER A 240 2.45 -11.64 -9.84
N GLU A 241 3.51 -12.38 -10.15
CA GLU A 241 4.62 -12.63 -9.23
C GLU A 241 5.30 -11.34 -8.76
N GLU A 242 5.40 -10.32 -9.61
CA GLU A 242 5.98 -9.02 -9.23
C GLU A 242 5.14 -8.32 -8.15
N ILE A 243 3.81 -8.29 -8.30
CA ILE A 243 2.90 -7.72 -7.30
C ILE A 243 2.95 -8.52 -6.00
N LEU A 244 3.04 -9.85 -6.10
CA LEU A 244 3.19 -10.72 -4.93
C LEU A 244 4.51 -10.47 -4.20
N TYR A 245 5.62 -10.30 -4.93
CA TYR A 245 6.92 -9.99 -4.34
C TYR A 245 6.89 -8.64 -3.63
N TYR A 246 6.32 -7.61 -4.28
CA TYR A 246 6.18 -6.28 -3.69
C TYR A 246 5.37 -6.32 -2.40
N ASN A 247 4.34 -7.16 -2.32
CA ASN A 247 3.44 -7.24 -1.17
C ASN A 247 3.69 -8.46 -0.26
N ARG A 248 4.85 -9.11 -0.39
CA ARG A 248 5.15 -10.41 0.22
C ARG A 248 4.98 -10.41 1.73
N HIS A 249 5.46 -9.38 2.43
CA HIS A 249 5.40 -9.31 3.89
C HIS A 249 3.96 -9.13 4.41
N GLN A 250 3.16 -8.28 3.75
CA GLN A 250 1.75 -8.10 4.12
C GLN A 250 0.95 -9.39 3.88
N ASN A 251 1.15 -10.01 2.71
CA ASN A 251 0.46 -11.24 2.37
C ASN A 251 0.87 -12.39 3.30
N TRP A 252 2.17 -12.50 3.60
CA TRP A 252 2.69 -13.47 4.57
C TRP A 252 2.08 -13.27 5.96
N TYR A 253 2.01 -12.03 6.46
CA TYR A 253 1.38 -11.72 7.74
C TYR A 253 -0.06 -12.23 7.80
N ILE A 254 -0.89 -11.89 6.81
CA ILE A 254 -2.30 -12.34 6.75
C ILE A 254 -2.39 -13.87 6.73
N LYS A 255 -1.59 -14.53 5.88
CA LYS A 255 -1.53 -16.00 5.81
C LYS A 255 -1.12 -16.62 7.14
N SER A 256 -0.16 -16.02 7.83
CA SER A 256 0.33 -16.49 9.13
C SER A 256 -0.75 -16.41 10.21
N GLU A 257 -1.55 -15.34 10.24
CA GLU A 257 -2.64 -15.18 11.20
C GLU A 257 -3.77 -16.18 10.93
N LEU A 258 -4.13 -16.41 9.66
CA LEU A 258 -5.09 -17.44 9.27
C LEU A 258 -4.60 -18.84 9.64
N ALA A 259 -3.32 -19.15 9.42
CA ALA A 259 -2.73 -20.44 9.78
C ALA A 259 -2.71 -20.65 11.30
N LYS A 260 -2.40 -19.61 12.09
CA LYS A 260 -2.48 -19.63 13.56
C LYS A 260 -3.90 -19.92 14.03
N ALA A 261 -4.90 -19.24 13.47
CA ALA A 261 -6.30 -19.46 13.82
C ALA A 261 -6.78 -20.88 13.46
N ASN A 262 -6.40 -21.38 12.28
CA ASN A 262 -6.72 -22.73 11.81
C ASN A 262 -6.05 -23.83 12.66
N LYS A 263 -5.02 -23.51 13.46
CA LYS A 263 -4.38 -24.49 14.36
C LYS A 263 -5.36 -25.10 15.36
N ASN A 264 -6.39 -24.36 15.77
CA ASN A 264 -7.43 -24.92 16.65
C ASN A 264 -8.23 -26.03 15.94
N ASP A 265 -8.39 -25.96 14.62
CA ASP A 265 -9.05 -26.98 13.82
C ASP A 265 -8.17 -28.23 13.58
N PHE A 266 -6.84 -28.14 13.75
CA PHE A 266 -5.96 -29.32 13.69
C PHE A 266 -6.35 -30.37 14.75
N TYR A 267 -6.67 -29.91 15.96
CA TYR A 267 -7.03 -30.78 17.08
C TYR A 267 -8.48 -31.28 16.98
N ASN A 268 -9.37 -30.50 16.36
CA ASN A 268 -10.80 -30.81 16.29
C ASN A 268 -11.22 -31.55 15.00
N ASN A 269 -10.58 -31.25 13.87
CA ASN A 269 -10.89 -31.84 12.57
C ASN A 269 -9.72 -31.74 11.57
N LYS A 270 -8.83 -32.74 11.59
CA LYS A 270 -7.63 -32.81 10.74
C LYS A 270 -7.91 -32.62 9.23
N LYS A 271 -9.02 -33.15 8.70
CA LYS A 271 -9.36 -33.00 7.27
C LYS A 271 -9.69 -31.55 6.90
N VAL A 272 -10.39 -30.84 7.79
CA VAL A 272 -10.69 -29.41 7.60
C VAL A 272 -9.41 -28.59 7.69
N PHE A 273 -8.54 -28.90 8.66
CA PHE A 273 -7.23 -28.27 8.78
C PHE A 273 -6.41 -28.39 7.50
N GLU A 274 -6.24 -29.61 6.96
CA GLU A 274 -5.47 -29.87 5.73
C GLU A 274 -6.06 -29.11 4.53
N LYS A 275 -7.39 -29.18 4.34
CA LYS A 275 -8.09 -28.45 3.27
C LYS A 275 -7.89 -26.93 3.38
N ASN A 276 -7.89 -26.40 4.60
CA ASN A 276 -7.68 -24.97 4.85
C ASN A 276 -6.23 -24.55 4.61
N MET A 277 -5.26 -25.39 4.98
CA MET A 277 -3.85 -25.13 4.67
C MET A 277 -3.59 -25.07 3.15
N ASP A 278 -4.29 -25.89 2.36
CA ASP A 278 -4.23 -25.81 0.90
C ASP A 278 -4.74 -24.48 0.33
N LYS A 279 -5.70 -23.84 1.00
CA LYS A 279 -6.22 -22.51 0.61
C LYS A 279 -5.28 -21.36 0.97
N ILE A 280 -4.42 -21.54 1.98
CA ILE A 280 -3.57 -20.49 2.56
C ILE A 280 -2.09 -20.77 2.26
N LYS A 281 -1.77 -21.62 1.26
CA LYS A 281 -0.39 -22.06 0.96
C LYS A 281 0.62 -20.92 1.10
N MET A 282 1.48 -21.04 2.10
CA MET A 282 2.68 -20.21 2.23
C MET A 282 3.66 -20.75 1.18
N MET A 283 3.89 -19.97 0.13
CA MET A 283 4.98 -20.23 -0.82
C MET A 283 6.29 -19.80 -0.16
#